data_AF-A0A7X9J8S3-F1
#
_entry.id   AF-A0A7X9J8S3-F1
#
_cell.length_a   1.000
_cell.length_b   1.000
_cell.length_c   1.000
_cell.angle_alpha   90.00
_cell.angle_beta   90.00
_cell.angle_gamma   90.00
#
_symmetry.space_group_name_H-M   'P 1'
#
loop_
_entity.id
_entity.type
_entity.pdbx_description
1 polymer ?
#
loop_
_entity_poly.entity_id
_entity_poly.type
_entity_poly.pdbx_seq_one_letter_code
_entity_poly.pdbx_strand_id
1 'polypeptide(L)'
;MNQPELTQQALGILRSGANFQWYVIFMFAVVVYIYANEFTKKNYKGIAAGLALYGVHWFYEILNGLIQHFSGHALWTVPTGTAFLLLIGVGVELSLMFSVAGLIMSKFL
;
A
#
# COMPACT_ATOMS: atom_id res chain seq x y z
N MET A 1 1.04 13.03 -19.02
CA MET A 1 0.66 11.97 -18.08
C MET A 1 0.01 10.79 -18.81
N ASN A 2 0.59 10.32 -19.93
CA ASN A 2 0.22 9.06 -20.59
C ASN A 2 1.53 8.33 -20.91
N GLN A 3 1.90 7.38 -20.06
CA GLN A 3 3.06 6.50 -20.27
C GLN A 3 2.52 5.06 -20.43
N PRO A 4 2.00 4.72 -21.63
CA PRO A 4 1.35 3.44 -21.86
C PRO A 4 2.29 2.26 -21.63
N GLU A 5 3.60 2.43 -21.92
CA GLU A 5 4.62 1.41 -21.66
C GLU A 5 4.75 1.07 -20.17
N LEU A 6 4.79 2.07 -19.29
CA LEU A 6 4.87 1.85 -17.84
C LEU A 6 3.59 1.22 -17.30
N THR A 7 2.44 1.59 -17.86
CA THR A 7 1.16 0.96 -17.53
C THR A 7 1.16 -0.50 -17.93
N GLN A 8 1.65 -0.85 -19.12
CA GLN A 8 1.76 -2.24 -19.55
C GLN A 8 2.74 -3.06 -18.69
N GLN A 9 3.90 -2.49 -18.35
CA GLN A 9 4.85 -3.15 -17.45
C GLN A 9 4.24 -3.44 -16.08
N ALA A 10 3.57 -2.45 -15.47
CA ALA A 10 2.88 -2.62 -14.21
C ALA A 10 1.74 -3.64 -14.30
N LEU A 11 0.95 -3.63 -15.36
CA LEU A 11 -0.08 -4.66 -15.62
C LEU A 11 0.52 -6.06 -15.75
N GLY A 12 1.72 -6.19 -16.34
CA GLY A 12 2.42 -7.47 -16.49
C GLY A 12 2.86 -8.11 -15.17
N ILE A 13 3.11 -7.31 -14.13
CA ILE A 13 3.47 -7.79 -12.79
C ILE A 13 2.32 -7.71 -11.78
N LEU A 14 1.16 -7.19 -12.19
CA LEU A 14 0.01 -6.96 -11.32
C LEU A 14 -0.46 -8.27 -10.69
N ARG A 15 -0.40 -8.32 -9.36
CA ARG A 15 -0.77 -9.49 -8.54
C ARG A 15 -0.05 -10.78 -8.94
N SER A 16 1.12 -10.67 -9.56
CA SER A 16 1.98 -11.80 -9.88
C SER A 16 2.84 -12.17 -8.68
N GLY A 17 2.89 -13.46 -8.33
CA GLY A 17 3.80 -13.98 -7.31
C GLY A 17 5.26 -14.13 -7.76
N ALA A 18 5.55 -13.88 -9.04
CA ALA A 18 6.90 -14.09 -9.60
C ALA A 18 7.98 -13.22 -8.95
N ASN A 19 7.60 -12.02 -8.48
CA ASN A 19 8.51 -11.08 -7.84
C ASN A 19 8.51 -11.22 -6.31
N PHE A 20 7.75 -12.16 -5.73
CA PHE A 20 7.55 -12.21 -4.29
C PHE A 20 8.86 -12.44 -3.53
N GLN A 21 9.07 -11.62 -2.51
CA GLN A 21 10.26 -11.65 -1.67
C GLN A 21 9.88 -11.99 -0.23
N TRP A 22 10.67 -12.84 0.42
CA TRP A 22 10.39 -13.33 1.78
C TRP A 22 10.38 -12.24 2.85
N TYR A 23 11.05 -11.11 2.64
CA TYR A 23 11.04 -10.01 3.60
C TYR A 23 9.63 -9.43 3.83
N VAL A 24 8.70 -9.62 2.88
CA VAL A 24 7.29 -9.19 3.02
C VAL A 24 6.64 -9.84 4.24
N ILE A 25 6.97 -11.10 4.53
CA ILE A 25 6.47 -11.82 5.70
C ILE A 25 6.95 -11.14 6.99
N PHE A 26 8.22 -10.76 7.05
CA PHE A 26 8.78 -10.04 8.19
C PHE A 26 8.13 -8.66 8.35
N MET A 27 7.98 -7.89 7.27
CA MET A 27 7.32 -6.59 7.30
C MET A 27 5.87 -6.71 7.81
N PHE A 28 5.13 -7.71 7.33
CA PHE A 28 3.77 -7.96 7.79
C PHE A 28 3.72 -8.32 9.28
N ALA A 29 4.62 -9.19 9.75
CA ALA A 29 4.73 -9.53 11.17
C ALA A 29 4.99 -8.30 12.05
N VAL A 30 5.86 -7.38 11.60
CA VAL A 30 6.14 -6.11 12.29
C VAL A 30 4.90 -5.23 12.36
N VAL A 31 4.15 -5.07 11.25
CA VAL A 31 2.89 -4.31 11.25
C VAL A 31 1.90 -4.89 12.26
N VAL A 32 1.68 -6.20 12.25
CA VAL A 32 0.78 -6.88 13.19
C VAL A 32 1.24 -6.66 14.63
N TYR A 33 2.55 -6.79 14.90
CA TYR A 33 3.10 -6.56 16.24
C TYR A 33 2.89 -5.12 16.73
N ILE A 34 3.06 -4.11 15.86
CA ILE A 34 2.80 -2.70 16.20
C ILE A 34 1.35 -2.51 16.63
N TYR A 35 0.39 -3.00 15.84
CA TYR A 35 -1.03 -2.88 16.16
C TYR A 35 -1.42 -3.67 17.42
N ALA A 36 -0.87 -4.87 17.61
CA ALA A 36 -1.08 -5.65 18.82
C ALA A 36 -0.59 -4.89 20.07
N ASN A 37 0.57 -4.23 19.99
CA ASN A 37 1.13 -3.45 21.09
C ASN A 37 0.32 -2.17 21.38
N GLU A 38 -0.19 -1.48 20.36
CA GLU A 38 -1.10 -0.34 20.61
C GLU A 38 -2.44 -0.81 21.21
N PHE A 39 -2.91 -1.99 20.82
CA PHE A 39 -4.15 -2.58 21.35
C PHE A 39 -4.00 -2.96 22.83
N THR A 40 -2.89 -3.60 23.23
CA THR A 40 -2.64 -3.94 24.65
C THR A 40 -2.54 -2.69 25.54
N LYS A 41 -2.04 -1.58 24.99
CA LYS A 41 -2.00 -0.26 25.63
C LYS A 41 -3.33 0.48 25.60
N LYS A 42 -4.38 -0.10 24.99
CA LYS A 42 -5.69 0.53 24.76
C LYS A 42 -5.58 1.87 24.01
N ASN A 43 -4.55 2.04 23.19
CA ASN A 43 -4.36 3.24 22.38
C ASN A 43 -5.20 3.20 21.09
N TYR A 44 -6.52 3.21 21.26
CA TYR A 44 -7.45 3.15 20.13
C TYR A 44 -7.38 4.40 19.25
N LYS A 45 -6.99 5.55 19.81
CA LYS A 45 -6.79 6.79 19.05
C LYS A 45 -5.65 6.64 18.04
N GLY A 46 -4.51 6.08 18.45
CA GLY A 46 -3.38 5.82 17.55
C GLY A 46 -3.71 4.78 16.48
N ILE A 47 -4.44 3.72 16.86
CA ILE A 47 -4.94 2.72 15.90
C ILE A 47 -5.86 3.38 14.87
N ALA A 48 -6.82 4.19 15.32
CA ALA A 48 -7.74 4.90 14.43
C ALA A 48 -7.00 5.86 13.48
N ALA A 49 -5.98 6.58 13.96
CA ALA A 49 -5.16 7.45 13.13
C ALA A 49 -4.39 6.69 12.05
N GLY A 50 -3.83 5.52 12.40
CA GLY A 50 -3.17 4.62 11.44
C GLY A 50 -4.13 4.13 10.36
N LEU A 51 -5.27 3.59 10.78
CA LEU A 51 -6.28 3.07 9.86
C LEU A 51 -6.93 4.17 9.00
N ALA A 52 -7.08 5.39 9.53
CA ALA A 52 -7.62 6.52 8.78
C ALA A 52 -6.71 6.90 7.61
N LEU A 53 -5.41 7.10 7.85
CA LEU A 53 -4.47 7.41 6.76
C LEU A 53 -4.35 6.25 5.77
N TYR A 54 -4.34 5.01 6.27
CA TYR A 54 -4.31 3.83 5.42
C TYR A 54 -5.56 3.71 4.53
N GLY A 55 -6.74 4.01 5.07
CA GLY A 55 -7.99 4.04 4.31
C GLY A 55 -7.98 5.11 3.22
N VAL A 56 -7.48 6.31 3.51
CA VAL A 56 -7.32 7.37 2.50
C VAL A 56 -6.35 6.93 1.41
N HIS A 57 -5.22 6.31 1.76
CA HIS A 57 -4.28 5.77 0.78
C HIS A 57 -4.96 4.76 -0.15
N TRP A 58 -5.66 3.76 0.40
CA TRP A 58 -6.39 2.79 -0.42
C TRP A 58 -7.48 3.40 -1.28
N PHE A 59 -8.17 4.43 -0.80
CA PHE A 59 -9.19 5.13 -1.58
C PHE A 59 -8.60 5.71 -2.87
N TYR A 60 -7.46 6.41 -2.79
CA TYR A 60 -6.78 6.95 -3.96
C TYR A 60 -6.24 5.86 -4.90
N GLU A 61 -5.70 4.77 -4.35
CA GLU A 61 -5.19 3.67 -5.18
C GLU A 61 -6.32 2.91 -5.91
N ILE A 62 -7.48 2.75 -5.27
CA ILE A 62 -8.67 2.17 -5.92
C ILE A 62 -9.15 3.10 -7.04
N LEU A 63 -9.28 4.40 -6.79
CA LEU A 63 -9.66 5.37 -7.82
C LEU A 63 -8.66 5.37 -8.98
N ASN A 64 -7.35 5.32 -8.70
CA ASN A 64 -6.32 5.22 -9.73
C ASN A 64 -6.49 3.94 -10.59
N GLY A 65 -6.77 2.80 -9.96
CA GLY A 65 -7.06 1.55 -10.67
C GLY A 65 -8.34 1.60 -11.50
N LEU A 66 -9.40 2.24 -11.00
CA LEU A 66 -10.64 2.45 -11.76
C LEU A 66 -10.41 3.37 -12.98
N ILE A 67 -9.68 4.47 -12.80
CA ILE A 67 -9.31 5.37 -13.89
C ILE A 67 -8.50 4.60 -14.93
N GLN A 68 -7.53 3.79 -14.52
CA GLN A 68 -6.77 2.92 -15.42
C GLN A 68 -7.67 1.96 -16.20
N HIS A 69 -8.63 1.32 -15.53
CA HIS A 69 -9.54 0.37 -16.16
C HIS A 69 -10.44 1.01 -17.22
N PHE A 70 -11.00 2.20 -16.94
CA PHE A 70 -11.95 2.85 -17.84
C PHE A 70 -11.31 3.75 -18.91
N SER A 71 -10.16 4.38 -18.62
CA SER A 71 -9.50 5.30 -19.55
C SER A 71 -8.30 4.70 -20.28
N GLY A 72 -7.89 3.49 -19.91
CA GLY A 72 -6.68 2.84 -20.41
C GLY A 72 -5.36 3.40 -19.86
N HIS A 73 -5.41 4.41 -18.99
CA HIS A 73 -4.23 5.09 -18.45
C HIS A 73 -4.37 5.31 -16.94
N ALA A 74 -3.35 4.93 -16.17
CA ALA A 74 -3.31 5.21 -14.74
C ALA A 74 -2.74 6.62 -14.48
N LEU A 75 -3.14 7.25 -13.38
CA LEU A 75 -2.56 8.51 -12.92
C LEU A 75 -1.10 8.33 -12.45
N TRP A 76 -0.81 7.18 -11.83
CA TRP A 76 0.53 6.72 -11.48
C TRP A 76 0.61 5.20 -11.51
N THR A 77 1.82 4.67 -11.68
CA THR A 77 2.09 3.24 -11.83
C THR A 77 3.35 2.82 -11.08
N VAL A 78 3.41 1.58 -10.61
CA VAL A 78 4.63 0.97 -10.08
C VAL A 78 5.04 -0.20 -10.98
N PRO A 79 5.88 0.04 -12.01
CA PRO A 79 6.24 -0.98 -12.99
C PRO A 79 7.30 -1.97 -12.50
N THR A 80 8.05 -1.64 -11.45
CA THR A 80 9.12 -2.47 -10.89
C THR A 80 9.41 -2.07 -9.43
N GLY A 81 10.30 -2.81 -8.75
CA GLY A 81 10.80 -2.46 -7.42
C GLY A 81 9.85 -2.80 -6.25
N THR A 82 8.79 -3.57 -6.51
CA THR A 82 7.91 -4.13 -5.47
C THR A 82 7.93 -5.65 -5.53
N ALA A 83 7.92 -6.29 -4.35
CA ALA A 83 7.80 -7.72 -4.22
C ALA A 83 6.42 -8.24 -4.67
N PHE A 84 5.38 -7.42 -4.52
CA PHE A 84 4.04 -7.78 -4.94
C PHE A 84 3.21 -6.55 -5.23
N LEU A 85 2.80 -6.40 -6.49
CA LEU A 85 1.97 -5.28 -6.91
C LEU A 85 0.49 -5.59 -6.61
N LEU A 86 -0.13 -4.82 -5.71
CA LEU A 86 -1.51 -5.02 -5.25
C LEU A 86 -2.53 -4.42 -6.23
N LEU A 87 -2.29 -3.17 -6.60
CA LEU A 87 -3.00 -2.38 -7.61
C LEU A 87 -1.97 -1.66 -8.46
N ILE A 88 -2.38 -1.11 -9.60
CA ILE A 88 -1.47 -0.53 -10.60
C ILE A 88 -0.48 0.49 -10.02
N GLY A 89 -0.88 1.24 -8.99
CA GLY A 89 -0.08 2.29 -8.35
C GLY A 89 0.52 1.93 -6.98
N VAL A 90 0.24 0.75 -6.42
CA VAL A 90 0.66 0.41 -5.05
C VAL A 90 1.20 -1.01 -4.94
N GLY A 91 2.47 -1.07 -4.51
CA GLY A 91 3.15 -2.28 -4.07
C GLY A 91 2.90 -2.62 -2.61
N VAL A 92 3.19 -3.85 -2.22
CA VAL A 92 3.01 -4.34 -0.85
C VAL A 92 3.85 -3.56 0.17
N GLU A 93 5.06 -3.12 -0.18
CA GLU A 93 5.93 -2.33 0.68
C GLU A 93 5.31 -0.99 1.03
N LEU A 94 4.77 -0.30 0.02
CA LEU A 94 4.13 1.00 0.17
C LEU A 94 2.84 0.85 1.00
N SER A 95 2.03 -0.17 0.71
CA SER A 95 0.80 -0.45 1.44
C SER A 95 1.07 -0.72 2.93
N LEU A 96 2.05 -1.57 3.24
CA LEU A 96 2.43 -1.86 4.63
C LEU A 96 3.01 -0.64 5.33
N MET A 97 3.80 0.19 4.65
CA MET A 97 4.30 1.45 5.21
C MET A 97 3.15 2.42 5.57
N PHE A 98 2.18 2.63 4.67
CA PHE A 98 1.01 3.48 4.95
C PHE A 98 0.12 2.93 6.06
N SER A 99 0.09 1.60 6.24
CA SER A 99 -0.66 0.97 7.34
C SER A 99 -0.14 1.39 8.73
N VAL A 100 1.12 1.81 8.86
CA VAL A 100 1.72 2.23 10.15
C VAL A 100 2.02 3.73 10.20
N ALA A 101 2.12 4.41 9.06
CA ALA A 101 2.49 5.82 8.98
C ALA A 101 1.59 6.73 9.83
N GLY A 102 0.27 6.60 9.74
CA GLY A 102 -0.66 7.43 10.50
C GLY A 102 -0.56 7.20 12.02
N LEU A 103 -0.31 5.94 12.42
CA LEU A 103 -0.11 5.56 13.81
C LEU A 103 1.20 6.16 14.34
N ILE A 104 2.29 6.10 13.58
CA ILE A 104 3.58 6.72 13.94
C ILE A 104 3.41 8.23 14.11
N MET A 105 2.79 8.90 13.13
CA MET A 105 2.59 10.36 13.18
C MET A 105 1.72 10.79 14.37
N SER A 106 0.74 9.96 14.75
CA SER A 106 -0.10 10.23 15.92
C SER A 106 0.66 10.30 17.25
N LYS A 107 1.89 9.77 17.33
CA LYS A 107 2.73 9.86 18.53
C LYS A 107 3.42 11.21 18.71
N PHE A 108 3.40 12.07 17.68
CA PHE A 108 3.98 13.41 17.70
C PHE A 108 2.94 14.52 17.93
N LEU A 109 1.67 14.14 18.13
CA LEU A 109 0.55 15.03 18.44
C LEU A 109 0.18 14.92 19.93
#